data_AF-A0A3M0LDI9-F1
#
_entry.id   AF-A0A3M0LDI9-F1
#
_cell.length_a   1.000
_cell.length_b   1.000
_cell.length_c   1.000
_cell.angle_alpha   90.00
_cell.angle_beta   90.00
_cell.angle_gamma   90.00
#
_symmetry.space_group_name_H-M   'P 1'
#
loop_
_entity.id
_entity.type
_entity.pdbx_description
1 polymer ?
#
loop_
_entity_poly.entity_id
_entity_poly.type
_entity_poly.pdbx_seq_one_letter_code
_entity_poly.pdbx_strand_id
1 'polypeptide(L)'
;MILTDSQFIIWEAKWRKALNELRVKYQGGANAGFTVAQLAGDPPLDNPSRQARLFPRDVLADIKNAARKAMVQIPPTGVTESIFTDIKQGPSKSFTSFVDRLTQAVDRQVTDEGVKSHLIQCLAFANANPECKRVISAMPGQPSMAEMIEACSKVGTPQHVATILGDQVEKAVKEAFANFQQRQCYKCGKQGHFKKDCPELAEIASSLDVCPRTNSTNYQAFFKQHKSEAEGKSFGFGQKPRNRAD
;
A
#
# COMPACT_ATOMS: atom_id res chain seq x y z
N MET A 1 -6.25 -8.69 37.67
CA MET A 1 -5.70 -9.83 36.91
C MET A 1 -5.59 -9.39 35.46
N ILE A 2 -4.44 -9.59 34.80
CA ILE A 2 -4.19 -9.09 33.43
C ILE A 2 -4.97 -9.89 32.38
N LEU A 3 -5.27 -11.15 32.68
CA LEU A 3 -6.02 -12.08 31.83
C LEU A 3 -7.39 -12.38 32.44
N THR A 4 -8.36 -12.67 31.59
CA THR A 4 -9.62 -13.33 31.99
C THR A 4 -9.37 -14.79 32.37
N ASP A 5 -10.33 -15.45 33.03
CA ASP A 5 -10.22 -16.87 33.39
C ASP A 5 -9.98 -17.76 32.17
N SER A 6 -10.70 -17.51 31.08
CA SER A 6 -10.52 -18.23 29.81
C SER A 6 -9.12 -18.00 29.20
N GLN A 7 -8.64 -16.77 29.21
CA GLN A 7 -7.29 -16.44 28.74
C GLN A 7 -6.21 -17.07 29.62
N PHE A 8 -6.42 -17.12 30.93
CA PHE A 8 -5.50 -17.76 31.86
C PHE A 8 -5.38 -19.25 31.60
N ILE A 9 -6.48 -19.97 31.37
CA ILE A 9 -6.47 -21.40 31.00
C ILE A 9 -5.66 -21.63 29.73
N ILE A 10 -5.88 -20.81 28.68
CA ILE A 10 -5.14 -20.92 27.42
C ILE A 10 -3.66 -20.62 27.63
N TRP A 11 -3.34 -19.58 28.40
CA TRP A 11 -1.98 -19.20 28.73
C TRP A 11 -1.26 -20.29 29.50
N GLU A 12 -1.88 -20.86 30.54
CA GLU A 12 -1.28 -21.93 31.34
C GLU A 12 -0.98 -23.15 30.47
N ALA A 13 -1.92 -23.56 29.61
CA ALA A 13 -1.70 -24.67 28.69
C ALA A 13 -0.51 -24.42 27.75
N LYS A 14 -0.40 -23.22 27.16
CA LYS A 14 0.73 -22.84 26.30
C LYS A 14 2.05 -22.78 27.08
N TRP A 15 2.04 -22.20 28.27
CA TRP A 15 3.23 -22.08 29.11
C TRP A 15 3.73 -23.45 29.56
N ARG A 16 2.85 -24.35 30.02
CA ARG A 16 3.21 -25.73 30.39
C ARG A 16 3.79 -26.51 29.21
N LYS A 17 3.28 -26.30 28.00
CA LYS A 17 3.90 -26.86 26.78
C LYS A 17 5.32 -26.35 26.58
N ALA A 18 5.56 -25.04 26.74
CA ALA A 18 6.90 -24.46 26.64
C ALA A 18 7.86 -24.97 27.74
N LEU A 19 7.36 -25.19 28.96
CA LEU A 19 8.16 -25.83 30.03
C LEU A 19 8.55 -27.26 29.68
N ASN A 20 7.69 -28.00 28.98
CA ASN A 20 8.00 -29.32 28.47
C ASN A 20 9.10 -29.29 27.39
N GLU A 21 9.11 -28.27 26.53
CA GLU A 21 10.21 -28.05 25.57
C GLU A 21 11.54 -27.74 26.28
N LEU A 22 11.51 -26.94 27.36
CA LEU A 22 12.68 -26.70 28.20
C LEU A 22 13.19 -27.98 28.87
N ARG A 23 12.28 -28.81 29.40
CA ARG A 23 12.64 -30.12 29.96
C ARG A 23 13.38 -30.97 28.93
N VAL A 24 12.90 -31.00 27.69
CA VAL A 24 13.57 -31.73 26.59
C VAL A 24 14.94 -31.11 26.29
N LYS A 25 15.04 -29.77 26.22
CA LYS A 25 16.32 -29.05 26.05
C LYS A 25 17.36 -29.41 27.11
N TYR A 26 16.93 -29.66 28.35
CA TYR A 26 17.85 -30.00 29.46
C TYR A 26 18.27 -31.46 29.50
N GLN A 27 17.67 -32.34 28.69
CA GLN A 27 18.03 -33.76 28.68
C GLN A 27 19.53 -33.94 28.38
N GLY A 28 20.18 -34.82 29.15
CA GLY A 28 21.62 -35.08 29.04
C GLY A 28 22.53 -34.00 29.63
N GLY A 29 21.99 -32.91 30.17
CA GLY A 29 22.75 -31.86 30.87
C GLY A 29 22.58 -31.87 32.39
N ALA A 30 23.23 -30.91 33.07
CA ALA A 30 23.15 -30.75 34.53
C ALA A 30 21.72 -30.48 35.05
N ASN A 31 20.83 -29.97 34.19
CA ASN A 31 19.45 -29.62 34.51
C ASN A 31 18.43 -30.70 34.12
N ALA A 32 18.86 -31.89 33.66
CA ALA A 32 17.99 -32.93 33.12
C ALA A 32 16.96 -33.48 34.12
N GLY A 33 17.21 -33.34 35.42
CA GLY A 33 16.36 -33.87 36.48
C GLY A 33 15.09 -33.06 36.75
N PHE A 34 14.93 -31.86 36.17
CA PHE A 34 13.76 -31.03 36.43
C PHE A 34 12.52 -31.53 35.67
N THR A 35 11.43 -31.71 36.41
CA THR A 35 10.11 -32.04 35.85
C THR A 35 9.33 -30.79 35.46
N VAL A 36 8.33 -30.93 34.58
CA VAL A 36 7.44 -29.81 34.22
C VAL A 36 6.73 -29.27 35.46
N ALA A 37 6.29 -30.14 36.38
CA ALA A 37 5.63 -29.73 37.62
C ALA A 37 6.55 -28.87 38.49
N GLN A 38 7.82 -29.24 38.62
CA GLN A 38 8.79 -28.43 39.35
C GLN A 38 9.03 -27.08 38.66
N LEU A 39 9.22 -27.06 37.33
CA LEU A 39 9.41 -25.83 36.56
C LEU A 39 8.18 -24.90 36.58
N ALA A 40 6.99 -25.48 36.71
CA ALA A 40 5.72 -24.74 36.84
C ALA A 40 5.49 -24.21 38.27
N GLY A 41 6.25 -24.69 39.26
CA GLY A 41 6.05 -24.35 40.65
C GLY A 41 4.87 -25.08 41.30
N ASP A 42 4.49 -26.24 40.76
CA ASP A 42 3.45 -27.07 41.37
C ASP A 42 3.95 -27.58 42.76
N PRO A 43 3.05 -27.86 43.71
CA PRO A 43 3.42 -28.40 45.01
C PRO A 43 4.33 -29.64 44.88
N PRO A 44 5.40 -29.77 45.69
CA PRO A 44 5.72 -28.98 46.89
C PRO A 44 6.65 -27.76 46.63
N LEU A 45 6.82 -27.35 45.37
CA LEU A 45 7.66 -26.21 44.99
C LEU A 45 6.84 -24.92 44.75
N ASP A 46 5.66 -24.82 45.32
CA ASP A 46 4.79 -23.64 45.29
C ASP A 46 5.29 -22.47 46.17
N ASN A 47 6.35 -22.70 46.97
CA ASN A 47 6.98 -21.67 47.78
C ASN A 47 8.08 -20.89 47.01
N PRO A 48 7.96 -19.56 46.83
CA PRO A 48 8.94 -18.76 46.06
C PRO A 48 10.37 -18.81 46.60
N SER A 49 10.55 -18.84 47.93
CA SER A 49 11.88 -18.91 48.55
C SER A 49 12.57 -20.24 48.28
N ARG A 50 11.81 -21.34 48.19
CA ARG A 50 12.35 -22.65 47.80
C ARG A 50 12.72 -22.67 46.33
N GLN A 51 11.87 -22.14 45.45
CA GLN A 51 12.15 -22.05 44.01
C GLN A 51 13.45 -21.26 43.73
N ALA A 52 13.62 -20.11 44.38
CA ALA A 52 14.78 -19.23 44.19
C ALA A 52 16.10 -19.85 44.65
N ARG A 53 16.07 -20.80 45.60
CA ARG A 53 17.25 -21.54 46.06
C ARG A 53 17.54 -22.78 45.22
N LEU A 54 16.48 -23.43 44.71
CA LEU A 54 16.60 -24.67 43.95
C LEU A 54 17.07 -24.43 42.52
N PHE A 55 16.51 -23.43 41.84
CA PHE A 55 16.75 -23.25 40.40
C PHE A 55 17.99 -22.39 40.13
N PRO A 56 18.88 -22.86 39.25
CA PRO A 56 19.91 -22.02 38.64
C PRO A 56 19.32 -20.78 37.95
N ARG A 57 20.11 -19.70 37.89
CA ARG A 57 19.66 -18.40 37.35
C ARG A 57 19.25 -18.46 35.88
N ASP A 58 19.95 -19.25 35.08
CA ASP A 58 19.63 -19.55 33.69
C ASP A 58 18.29 -20.29 33.55
N VAL A 59 18.02 -21.27 34.41
CA VAL A 59 16.73 -21.98 34.43
C VAL A 59 15.57 -21.03 34.75
N LEU A 60 15.75 -20.15 35.75
CA LEU A 60 14.76 -19.11 36.07
C LEU A 60 14.55 -18.13 34.91
N ALA A 61 15.61 -17.76 34.20
CA ALA A 61 15.52 -16.90 33.03
C ALA A 61 14.76 -17.58 31.87
N ASP A 62 15.01 -18.87 31.64
CA ASP A 62 14.32 -19.68 30.64
C ASP A 62 12.81 -19.82 30.97
N ILE A 63 12.46 -20.10 32.24
CA ILE A 63 11.05 -20.16 32.69
C ILE A 63 10.35 -18.80 32.47
N LYS A 64 10.99 -17.70 32.85
CA LYS A 64 10.49 -16.33 32.64
C LYS A 64 10.27 -16.05 31.15
N ASN A 65 11.22 -16.43 30.30
CA ASN A 65 11.14 -16.22 28.86
C ASN A 65 10.01 -17.05 28.24
N ALA A 66 9.84 -18.31 28.67
CA ALA A 66 8.74 -19.17 28.26
C ALA A 66 7.38 -18.57 28.66
N ALA A 67 7.25 -18.06 29.89
CA ALA A 67 6.03 -17.41 30.37
C ALA A 67 5.69 -16.15 29.55
N ARG A 68 6.70 -15.31 29.27
CA ARG A 68 6.55 -14.11 28.44
C ARG A 68 6.14 -14.46 27.01
N LYS A 69 6.76 -15.48 26.41
CA LYS A 69 6.41 -15.94 25.06
C LYS A 69 4.99 -16.47 24.98
N ALA A 70 4.56 -17.28 25.96
CA ALA A 70 3.19 -17.75 26.05
C ALA A 70 2.19 -16.59 26.16
N MET A 71 2.54 -15.54 26.92
CA MET A 71 1.71 -14.34 27.09
C MET A 71 1.48 -13.59 25.79
N VAL A 72 2.51 -13.45 24.94
CA VAL A 72 2.39 -12.78 23.64
C VAL A 72 1.35 -13.47 22.76
N GLN A 73 1.23 -14.79 22.85
CA GLN A 73 0.31 -15.59 22.02
C GLN A 73 -1.13 -15.67 22.56
N ILE A 74 -1.49 -14.84 23.53
CA ILE A 74 -2.86 -14.79 24.06
C ILE A 74 -3.63 -13.72 23.29
N PRO A 75 -4.74 -14.08 22.63
CA PRO A 75 -5.56 -13.11 21.92
C PRO A 75 -6.27 -12.18 22.90
N PRO A 76 -6.45 -10.89 22.55
CA PRO A 76 -7.24 -9.97 23.36
C PRO A 76 -8.71 -10.38 23.40
N THR A 77 -9.36 -10.14 24.54
CA THR A 77 -10.76 -10.54 24.77
C THR A 77 -11.70 -9.86 23.79
N GLY A 78 -12.60 -10.64 23.19
CA GLY A 78 -13.62 -10.12 22.27
C GLY A 78 -13.10 -9.77 20.86
N VAL A 79 -11.84 -10.09 20.54
CA VAL A 79 -11.28 -9.88 19.20
C VAL A 79 -11.13 -11.21 18.49
N THR A 80 -11.82 -11.36 17.36
CA THR A 80 -11.57 -12.46 16.43
C THR A 80 -10.22 -12.24 15.76
N GLU A 81 -9.25 -13.12 16.03
CA GLU A 81 -7.95 -13.04 15.37
C GLU A 81 -8.04 -13.42 13.90
N SER A 82 -7.46 -12.59 13.04
CA SER A 82 -7.27 -12.94 11.63
C SER A 82 -6.10 -13.89 11.49
N ILE A 83 -6.20 -14.86 10.58
CA ILE A 83 -5.08 -15.72 10.22
C ILE A 83 -3.97 -14.82 9.64
N PHE A 84 -2.73 -15.02 10.05
CA PHE A 84 -1.62 -14.14 9.66
C PHE A 84 -1.44 -14.03 8.13
N THR A 85 -1.79 -15.07 7.37
CA THR A 85 -1.75 -15.09 5.90
C THR A 85 -2.79 -14.18 5.24
N ASP A 86 -3.91 -13.93 5.92
CA ASP A 86 -5.03 -13.15 5.39
C ASP A 86 -4.85 -11.65 5.61
N ILE A 87 -3.84 -11.26 6.40
CA ILE A 87 -3.54 -9.85 6.66
C ILE A 87 -2.94 -9.25 5.40
N LYS A 88 -3.69 -8.31 4.82
CA LYS A 88 -3.31 -7.53 3.63
C LYS A 88 -3.31 -6.04 3.92
N GLN A 89 -2.49 -5.32 3.17
CA GLN A 89 -2.50 -3.86 3.18
C GLN A 89 -3.70 -3.35 2.37
N GLY A 90 -4.50 -2.46 2.97
CA GLY A 90 -5.57 -1.77 2.23
C GLY A 90 -5.02 -0.73 1.24
N PRO A 91 -5.83 -0.28 0.25
CA PRO A 91 -5.39 0.64 -0.80
C PRO A 91 -4.89 1.99 -0.24
N SER A 92 -5.48 2.47 0.84
CA SER A 92 -5.12 3.75 1.49
C SER A 92 -4.51 3.58 2.89
N LYS A 93 -4.15 2.36 3.27
CA LYS A 93 -3.55 2.08 4.58
C LYS A 93 -2.03 2.20 4.52
N SER A 94 -1.43 2.77 5.55
CA SER A 94 0.03 2.88 5.65
C SER A 94 0.70 1.51 5.70
N PHE A 95 1.91 1.42 5.15
CA PHE A 95 2.68 0.18 5.13
C PHE A 95 3.07 -0.23 6.56
N THR A 96 3.51 0.71 7.39
CA THR A 96 3.86 0.46 8.80
C THR A 96 2.70 -0.15 9.60
N SER A 97 1.49 0.44 9.51
CA SER A 97 0.32 -0.12 10.20
C SER A 97 -0.04 -1.52 9.71
N PHE A 98 0.22 -1.82 8.44
CA PHE A 98 0.05 -3.16 7.90
C PHE A 98 1.11 -4.14 8.46
N VAL A 99 2.39 -3.76 8.47
CA VAL A 99 3.48 -4.56 9.03
C VAL A 99 3.27 -4.82 10.53
N ASP A 100 2.79 -3.84 11.29
CA ASP A 100 2.52 -4.01 12.72
C ASP A 100 1.46 -5.08 12.98
N ARG A 101 0.34 -5.03 12.22
CA ARG A 101 -0.72 -6.04 12.33
C ARG A 101 -0.24 -7.42 11.91
N LEU A 102 0.54 -7.49 10.82
CA LEU A 102 1.14 -8.73 10.33
C LEU A 102 2.08 -9.33 11.39
N THR A 103 2.99 -8.52 11.92
CA THR A 103 3.95 -8.93 12.96
C THR A 103 3.22 -9.43 14.19
N GLN A 104 2.22 -8.69 14.68
CA GLN A 104 1.42 -9.10 15.82
C GLN A 104 0.72 -10.45 15.61
N ALA A 105 0.14 -10.67 14.42
CA ALA A 105 -0.52 -11.95 14.13
C ALA A 105 0.47 -13.10 14.00
N VAL A 106 1.61 -12.90 13.35
CA VAL A 106 2.68 -13.91 13.24
C VAL A 106 3.23 -14.24 14.62
N ASP A 107 3.47 -13.25 15.48
CA ASP A 107 3.98 -13.49 16.83
C ASP A 107 3.03 -14.32 17.70
N ARG A 108 1.72 -14.18 17.45
CA ARG A 108 0.68 -14.94 18.17
C ARG A 108 0.49 -16.35 17.66
N GLN A 109 0.61 -16.55 16.35
CA GLN A 109 0.23 -17.79 15.67
C GLN A 109 1.42 -18.70 15.37
N VAL A 110 2.64 -18.15 15.25
CA VAL A 110 3.85 -18.90 14.89
C VAL A 110 4.73 -19.08 16.12
N THR A 111 5.17 -20.31 16.37
CA THR A 111 6.01 -20.64 17.53
C THR A 111 7.51 -20.65 17.20
N ASP A 112 7.87 -20.97 15.96
CA ASP A 112 9.27 -21.06 15.53
C ASP A 112 9.85 -19.66 15.26
N GLU A 113 10.76 -19.21 16.13
CA GLU A 113 11.42 -17.90 16.01
C GLU A 113 12.32 -17.81 14.77
N GLY A 114 12.90 -18.94 14.32
CA GLY A 114 13.75 -18.97 13.12
C GLY A 114 12.97 -18.70 11.84
N VAL A 115 11.66 -18.97 11.85
CA VAL A 115 10.77 -18.76 10.69
C VAL A 115 10.06 -17.41 10.74
N LYS A 116 9.76 -16.88 11.93
CA LYS A 116 8.96 -15.64 12.08
C LYS A 116 9.49 -14.46 11.28
N SER A 117 10.78 -14.14 11.41
CA SER A 117 11.38 -12.98 10.75
C SER A 117 11.28 -13.08 9.22
N HIS A 118 11.65 -14.26 8.68
CA HIS A 118 11.56 -14.52 7.24
C HIS A 118 10.10 -14.50 6.74
N LEU A 119 9.18 -15.12 7.49
CA LEU A 119 7.76 -15.15 7.16
C LEU A 119 7.15 -13.75 7.11
N ILE A 120 7.46 -12.91 8.10
CA ILE A 120 7.02 -11.50 8.12
C ILE A 120 7.56 -10.76 6.90
N GLN A 121 8.83 -10.94 6.55
CA GLN A 121 9.43 -10.28 5.38
C GLN A 121 8.76 -10.70 4.07
N CYS A 122 8.56 -12.01 3.87
CA CYS A 122 7.88 -12.53 2.69
C CYS A 122 6.43 -12.04 2.58
N LEU A 123 5.67 -12.11 3.66
CA LEU A 123 4.27 -11.69 3.68
C LEU A 123 4.13 -10.17 3.57
N ALA A 124 5.04 -9.39 4.15
CA ALA A 124 5.03 -7.94 4.03
C ALA A 124 5.13 -7.51 2.56
N PHE A 125 6.03 -8.12 1.79
CA PHE A 125 6.11 -7.87 0.35
C PHE A 125 4.89 -8.44 -0.41
N ALA A 126 4.55 -9.71 -0.18
CA ALA A 126 3.51 -10.40 -0.94
C ALA A 126 2.11 -9.80 -0.74
N ASN A 127 1.80 -9.30 0.45
CA ASN A 127 0.49 -8.77 0.83
C ASN A 127 0.42 -7.23 0.87
N ALA A 128 1.48 -6.55 0.47
CA ALA A 128 1.49 -5.10 0.27
C ALA A 128 0.51 -4.66 -0.83
N ASN A 129 0.09 -3.40 -0.76
CA ASN A 129 -0.71 -2.77 -1.81
C ASN A 129 0.15 -2.55 -3.08
N PRO A 130 -0.46 -2.36 -4.26
CA PRO A 130 0.27 -2.27 -5.53
C PRO A 130 1.34 -1.17 -5.56
N GLU A 131 1.13 -0.07 -4.84
CA GLU A 131 2.07 1.05 -4.80
C GLU A 131 3.30 0.73 -3.97
N CYS A 132 3.11 0.22 -2.75
CA CYS A 132 4.21 -0.25 -1.90
C CYS A 132 4.99 -1.37 -2.59
N LYS A 133 4.31 -2.31 -3.27
CA LYS A 133 4.98 -3.33 -4.08
C LYS A 133 5.87 -2.74 -5.16
N ARG A 134 5.40 -1.70 -5.88
CA ARG A 134 6.19 -1.04 -6.93
C ARG A 134 7.45 -0.40 -6.36
N VAL A 135 7.31 0.32 -5.25
CA VAL A 135 8.43 0.96 -4.55
C VAL A 135 9.44 -0.09 -4.05
N ILE A 136 8.96 -1.17 -3.42
CA ILE A 136 9.84 -2.22 -2.89
C ILE A 136 10.55 -2.98 -4.03
N SER A 137 9.85 -3.25 -5.13
CA SER A 137 10.43 -3.97 -6.28
C SER A 137 11.49 -3.16 -7.04
N ALA A 138 11.52 -1.84 -6.85
CA ALA A 138 12.55 -0.97 -7.43
C ALA A 138 13.84 -0.93 -6.60
N MET A 139 13.83 -1.49 -5.38
CA MET A 139 15.02 -1.55 -4.53
C MET A 139 15.99 -2.64 -5.00
N PRO A 140 17.31 -2.43 -4.89
CA PRO A 140 18.31 -3.42 -5.26
C PRO A 140 18.34 -4.58 -4.25
N GLY A 141 18.40 -5.81 -4.75
CA GLY A 141 18.59 -7.01 -3.92
C GLY A 141 17.37 -7.38 -3.07
N GLN A 142 17.62 -7.99 -1.90
CA GLN A 142 16.59 -8.32 -0.91
C GLN A 142 16.58 -7.26 0.19
N PRO A 143 15.65 -6.30 0.16
CA PRO A 143 15.59 -5.24 1.16
C PRO A 143 15.15 -5.79 2.51
N SER A 144 15.74 -5.26 3.58
CA SER A 144 15.32 -5.48 4.95
C SER A 144 13.95 -4.86 5.24
N MET A 145 13.33 -5.27 6.34
CA MET A 145 12.04 -4.71 6.77
C MET A 145 12.14 -3.19 7.02
N ALA A 146 13.25 -2.71 7.58
CA ALA A 146 13.47 -1.29 7.83
C ALA A 146 13.50 -0.48 6.52
N GLU A 147 14.23 -0.98 5.50
CA GLU A 147 14.30 -0.36 4.18
C GLU A 147 12.93 -0.34 3.48
N MET A 148 12.17 -1.44 3.58
CA MET A 148 10.79 -1.48 3.06
C MET A 148 9.89 -0.44 3.73
N ILE A 149 9.95 -0.29 5.05
CA ILE A 149 9.16 0.69 5.81
C ILE A 149 9.54 2.11 5.41
N GLU A 150 10.83 2.42 5.33
CA GLU A 150 11.32 3.73 4.95
C GLU A 150 10.91 4.09 3.52
N ALA A 151 11.11 3.17 2.57
CA ALA A 151 10.76 3.38 1.17
C ALA A 151 9.25 3.61 0.99
N CYS A 152 8.41 2.89 1.72
CA CYS A 152 6.95 3.03 1.64
C CYS A 152 6.38 4.17 2.50
N SER A 153 7.19 4.89 3.28
CA SER A 153 6.71 5.94 4.21
C SER A 153 5.99 7.10 3.50
N LYS A 154 6.37 7.39 2.25
CA LYS A 154 5.77 8.47 1.43
C LYS A 154 4.59 8.00 0.59
N VAL A 155 4.35 6.68 0.50
CA VAL A 155 3.25 6.11 -0.28
C VAL A 155 1.92 6.53 0.31
N GLY A 156 1.02 7.01 -0.55
CA GLY A 156 -0.31 7.51 -0.15
C GLY A 156 -0.34 8.94 0.41
N THR A 157 0.81 9.62 0.49
CA THR A 157 0.82 11.07 0.80
C THR A 157 0.22 11.88 -0.35
N PRO A 158 -0.40 13.06 -0.10
CA PRO A 158 -0.92 13.91 -1.17
C PRO A 158 0.11 14.22 -2.25
N GLN A 159 1.37 14.44 -1.87
CA GLN A 159 2.46 14.70 -2.80
C GLN A 159 2.75 13.49 -3.70
N HIS A 160 2.79 12.29 -3.13
CA HIS A 160 3.02 11.07 -3.89
C HIS A 160 1.86 10.77 -4.84
N VAL A 161 0.62 10.96 -4.40
CA VAL A 161 -0.57 10.81 -5.25
C VAL A 161 -0.55 11.82 -6.40
N ALA A 162 -0.23 13.10 -6.12
CA ALA A 162 -0.12 14.12 -7.15
C ALA A 162 0.96 13.80 -8.20
N THR A 163 2.09 13.23 -7.76
CA THR A 163 3.18 12.81 -8.66
C THR A 163 2.71 11.71 -9.61
N ILE A 164 2.07 10.66 -9.07
CA ILE A 164 1.56 9.55 -9.90
C ILE A 164 0.48 10.03 -10.89
N LEU A 165 -0.43 10.89 -10.44
CA LEU A 165 -1.45 11.46 -11.32
C LEU A 165 -0.81 12.32 -12.42
N GLY A 166 0.22 13.10 -12.08
CA GLY A 166 1.03 13.86 -13.04
C GLY A 166 1.65 12.95 -14.10
N ASP A 167 2.33 11.88 -13.68
CA ASP A 167 2.98 10.92 -14.58
C ASP A 167 1.96 10.22 -15.50
N GLN A 168 0.78 9.88 -14.98
CA GLN A 168 -0.30 9.28 -15.77
C GLN A 168 -0.85 10.25 -16.83
N VAL A 169 -1.03 11.52 -16.47
CA VAL A 169 -1.46 12.56 -17.41
C VAL A 169 -0.38 12.78 -18.48
N GLU A 170 0.88 12.89 -18.09
CA GLU A 170 2.00 13.05 -19.04
C GLU A 170 2.06 11.89 -20.03
N LYS A 171 1.94 10.64 -19.54
CA LYS A 171 1.92 9.45 -20.38
C LYS A 171 0.73 9.47 -21.34
N ALA A 172 -0.48 9.77 -20.86
CA ALA A 172 -1.67 9.86 -21.70
C ALA A 172 -1.55 10.93 -22.79
N VAL A 173 -0.95 12.08 -22.46
CA VAL A 173 -0.70 13.16 -23.42
C VAL A 173 0.31 12.73 -24.49
N LYS A 174 1.41 12.06 -24.10
CA LYS A 174 2.39 11.52 -25.06
C LYS A 174 1.78 10.50 -26.00
N GLU A 175 0.96 9.58 -25.48
CA GLU A 175 0.25 8.58 -26.28
C GLU A 175 -0.76 9.24 -27.23
N ALA A 176 -1.53 10.22 -26.76
CA ALA A 176 -2.45 10.98 -27.60
C ALA A 176 -1.72 11.73 -28.73
N PHE A 177 -0.56 12.33 -28.42
CA PHE A 177 0.25 13.05 -29.40
C PHE A 177 0.88 12.11 -30.44
N ALA A 178 1.43 10.97 -30.01
CA ALA A 178 1.97 9.95 -30.91
C ALA A 178 0.87 9.41 -31.84
N ASN A 179 -0.32 9.14 -31.30
CA ASN A 179 -1.48 8.72 -32.10
C ASN A 179 -1.93 9.81 -33.08
N PHE A 180 -1.90 11.08 -32.67
CA PHE A 180 -2.18 12.20 -33.57
C PHE A 180 -1.15 12.29 -34.71
N GLN A 181 0.13 12.12 -34.40
CA GLN A 181 1.19 12.12 -35.42
C GLN A 181 1.04 10.99 -36.43
N GLN A 182 0.49 9.83 -36.04
CA GLN A 182 0.27 8.69 -36.93
C GLN A 182 -1.06 8.77 -37.71
N ARG A 183 -1.99 9.63 -37.29
CA ARG A 183 -3.30 9.77 -37.96
C ARG A 183 -3.15 10.48 -39.30
N GLN A 184 -3.74 9.87 -40.32
CA GLN A 184 -3.79 10.41 -41.68
C GLN A 184 -4.87 11.49 -41.81
N CYS A 185 -4.57 12.54 -42.55
CA CYS A 185 -5.51 13.59 -42.91
C CYS A 185 -6.63 13.03 -43.79
N TYR A 186 -7.89 13.28 -43.41
CA TYR A 186 -9.09 12.84 -44.14
C TYR A 186 -9.27 13.47 -45.53
N LYS A 187 -8.35 14.31 -45.99
CA LYS A 187 -8.34 14.88 -47.35
C LYS A 187 -7.15 14.37 -48.17
N CYS A 188 -5.92 14.58 -47.70
CA CYS A 188 -4.71 14.30 -48.47
C CYS A 188 -4.00 13.00 -48.08
N GLY A 189 -4.45 12.29 -47.04
CA GLY A 189 -3.84 11.06 -46.55
C GLY A 189 -2.48 11.23 -45.83
N LYS A 190 -1.89 12.43 -45.84
CA LYS A 190 -0.62 12.73 -45.14
C LYS A 190 -0.86 12.84 -43.63
N GLN A 191 0.11 12.45 -42.82
CA GLN A 191 -0.02 12.38 -41.36
C GLN A 191 0.24 13.73 -40.67
N GLY A 192 -0.09 13.83 -39.37
CA GLY A 192 0.31 14.93 -38.49
C GLY A 192 -0.56 16.20 -38.52
N HIS A 193 -1.73 16.18 -39.17
CA HIS A 193 -2.66 17.32 -39.20
C HIS A 193 -4.11 16.87 -39.46
N PHE A 194 -5.08 17.71 -39.10
CA PHE A 194 -6.49 17.48 -39.40
C PHE A 194 -6.86 18.02 -40.78
N LYS A 195 -8.00 17.57 -41.33
CA LYS A 195 -8.54 18.05 -42.62
C LYS A 195 -8.61 19.58 -42.69
N LYS A 196 -8.94 20.26 -41.60
CA LYS A 196 -9.05 21.74 -41.55
C LYS A 196 -7.71 22.45 -41.76
N ASP A 197 -6.62 21.81 -41.34
CA ASP A 197 -5.25 22.35 -41.40
C ASP A 197 -4.47 21.73 -42.56
N CYS A 198 -5.17 21.15 -43.54
CA CYS A 198 -4.54 20.49 -44.67
C CYS A 198 -3.84 21.53 -45.56
N PRO A 199 -2.53 21.40 -45.83
CA PRO A 199 -1.81 22.35 -46.69
C PRO A 199 -2.38 22.39 -48.11
N GLU A 200 -2.93 21.28 -48.62
CA GLU A 200 -3.64 21.25 -49.90
C GLU A 200 -5.00 22.00 -49.87
N LEU A 201 -5.53 22.41 -48.71
CA LEU A 201 -6.61 23.40 -48.67
C LEU A 201 -6.06 24.82 -48.79
N ALA A 202 -4.90 25.10 -48.19
CA ALA A 202 -4.22 26.37 -48.34
C ALA A 202 -3.77 26.60 -49.79
N GLU A 203 -3.24 25.57 -50.48
CA GLU A 203 -2.88 25.67 -51.91
C GLU A 203 -4.10 25.94 -52.81
N ILE A 204 -5.26 25.35 -52.52
CA ILE A 204 -6.49 25.65 -53.28
C ILE A 204 -6.91 27.11 -53.04
N ALA A 205 -6.85 27.59 -51.80
CA ALA A 205 -7.13 28.99 -51.48
C ALA A 205 -6.12 29.96 -52.15
N SER A 206 -4.84 29.62 -52.17
CA SER A 206 -3.79 30.39 -52.84
C SER A 206 -3.87 30.31 -54.38
N SER A 207 -4.42 29.24 -54.94
CA SER A 207 -4.68 29.11 -56.39
C SER A 207 -5.94 29.86 -56.84
N LEU A 208 -6.86 30.14 -55.91
CA LEU A 208 -8.08 30.92 -56.15
C LEU A 208 -7.85 32.44 -56.09
N ASP A 209 -6.61 32.88 -55.82
CA ASP A 209 -6.23 34.30 -55.79
C ASP A 209 -6.01 34.92 -57.18
N VAL A 210 -6.32 34.21 -58.26
CA VAL A 210 -6.41 34.80 -59.60
C VAL A 210 -7.83 34.64 -60.12
N CYS A 211 -8.64 35.70 -59.94
CA CYS A 211 -9.91 35.86 -60.62
C CYS A 211 -9.64 36.22 -62.10
N PRO A 212 -10.01 35.40 -63.10
CA PRO A 212 -9.65 35.65 -64.50
C PRO A 212 -10.39 36.82 -65.17
N ARG A 213 -11.19 37.60 -64.43
CA ARG A 213 -12.08 38.61 -65.06
C ARG A 213 -12.02 40.04 -64.56
N THR A 214 -11.30 40.36 -63.48
CA THR A 214 -11.10 41.77 -63.12
C THR A 214 -9.81 41.95 -62.34
N ASN A 215 -8.90 42.74 -62.91
CA ASN A 215 -7.63 43.12 -62.31
C ASN A 215 -7.86 44.14 -61.17
N SER A 216 -8.43 43.70 -60.03
CA SER A 216 -8.62 44.58 -58.86
C SER A 216 -8.34 43.85 -57.55
N THR A 217 -7.28 44.24 -56.88
CA THR A 217 -7.00 43.91 -55.48
C THR A 217 -8.00 44.61 -54.58
N ASN A 218 -8.96 43.89 -53.97
CA ASN A 218 -9.60 44.37 -52.74
C ASN A 218 -10.32 43.29 -51.92
N TYR A 219 -9.54 42.41 -51.28
CA TYR A 219 -10.07 41.42 -50.34
C TYR A 219 -10.56 42.00 -49.01
N GLN A 220 -10.32 43.29 -48.73
CA GLN A 220 -10.77 43.95 -47.50
C GLN A 220 -12.28 44.28 -47.49
N ALA A 221 -12.96 44.28 -48.65
CA ALA A 221 -14.38 44.59 -48.73
C ALA A 221 -15.28 43.38 -48.38
N PHE A 222 -14.90 42.17 -48.79
CA PHE A 222 -15.73 40.97 -48.61
C PHE A 222 -15.80 40.50 -47.15
N PHE A 223 -14.68 40.60 -46.40
CA PHE A 223 -14.65 40.25 -44.98
C PHE A 223 -15.41 41.24 -44.07
N LYS A 224 -15.60 42.49 -44.49
CA LYS A 224 -16.39 43.48 -43.72
C LYS A 224 -17.90 43.22 -43.81
N GLN A 225 -18.38 42.63 -44.89
CA GLN A 225 -19.83 42.42 -45.09
C GLN A 225 -20.36 41.17 -44.37
N HIS A 226 -19.49 40.21 -44.04
CA HIS A 226 -19.88 39.00 -43.30
C HIS A 226 -19.51 39.01 -41.81
N LYS A 227 -18.90 40.09 -41.29
CA LYS A 227 -18.66 40.26 -39.85
C LYS A 227 -19.87 40.87 -39.10
N SER A 228 -20.82 41.50 -39.80
CA SER A 228 -21.99 42.13 -39.16
C SER A 228 -23.17 41.20 -38.85
N GLU A 229 -23.11 39.91 -39.21
CA GLU A 229 -24.20 38.96 -38.91
C GLU A 229 -23.86 37.95 -37.79
N ALA A 230 -22.68 38.04 -37.18
CA ALA A 230 -22.27 37.18 -36.05
C ALA A 230 -22.07 37.94 -34.71
N GLU A 231 -22.25 39.26 -34.68
CA GLU A 231 -22.20 40.09 -33.46
C GLU A 231 -23.62 40.57 -33.09
N GLY A 232 -24.58 39.64 -32.95
CA GLY A 232 -25.98 39.99 -32.69
C GLY A 232 -26.82 38.97 -31.92
N LYS A 233 -26.20 37.94 -31.31
CA LYS A 233 -26.91 37.05 -30.37
C LYS A 233 -26.09 36.91 -29.08
N SER A 234 -26.34 37.82 -28.14
CA SER A 234 -26.02 37.57 -26.74
C SER A 234 -26.90 36.43 -26.23
N PHE A 235 -26.32 35.25 -26.03
CA PHE A 235 -26.89 34.28 -25.11
C PHE A 235 -26.61 34.78 -23.69
N GLY A 236 -27.55 35.54 -23.14
CA GLY A 236 -27.56 35.86 -21.72
C GLY A 236 -27.77 34.59 -20.91
N PHE A 237 -26.73 34.10 -20.25
CA PHE A 237 -26.88 33.14 -19.17
C PHE A 237 -27.54 33.85 -17.99
N GLY A 238 -28.86 33.67 -17.87
CA GLY A 238 -29.62 34.09 -16.72
C GLY A 238 -29.07 33.45 -15.44
N GLN A 239 -28.59 34.28 -14.53
CA GLN A 239 -28.36 33.90 -13.14
C GLN A 239 -29.71 33.51 -12.53
N LYS A 240 -29.84 32.26 -12.04
CA LYS A 240 -30.94 31.87 -11.16
C LYS A 240 -30.71 32.49 -9.77
N PRO A 241 -31.66 33.24 -9.19
CA PRO A 241 -31.58 33.61 -7.79
C PRO A 241 -31.81 32.39 -6.89
N ARG A 242 -30.92 32.19 -5.91
CA ARG A 242 -31.16 31.36 -4.73
C ARG A 242 -32.18 32.08 -3.84
N ASN A 243 -33.41 31.60 -3.82
CA ASN A 243 -34.34 31.96 -2.75
C ASN A 243 -34.02 31.15 -1.49
N ARG A 244 -34.03 31.88 -0.38
CA ARG A 244 -33.85 31.45 1.02
C ARG A 244 -35.17 31.74 1.74
N ALA A 245 -35.77 30.71 2.33
CA ALA A 245 -36.81 30.66 3.38
C ALA A 245 -37.41 29.24 3.30
N ASP A 246 -37.53 28.41 4.33
CA ASP A 246 -37.36 28.52 5.78
C ASP A 246 -36.55 27.33 6.31
#